data_AF-A0A7J9YVG3-F1
#
_entry.id   AF-A0A7J9YVG3-F1
#
_cell.length_a   1.000
_cell.length_b   1.000
_cell.length_c   1.000
_cell.angle_alpha   90.00
_cell.angle_beta   90.00
_cell.angle_gamma   90.00
#
_symmetry.space_group_name_H-M   'P 1'
#
loop_
_entity.id
_entity.type
_entity.pdbx_description
1 polymer ?
#
loop_
_entity_poly.entity_id
_entity_poly.type
_entity_poly.pdbx_seq_one_letter_code
_entity_poly.pdbx_strand_id
1 'polypeptide(L)'
;MSACPPTRAGASGRRRGAGVRVVDAHTHFIPESLGEEAARRSEWGIEIERRDGERWVSHEQGFAYPLDETFFGGEAKLADMDARGIDISVMSISPTLFFYWIRAGDSASFARYANDALADIVRRSDGRLAGVATLPMQDPDAAATELRRAVDELSLVGAHIGTTVEGEYLDDARFAPLLEAADALGVPLIVHPYYVGPVPRLEQFYLTNLFGNPLDTALCASRLIFSGAFERFPNLTVMLVHAGGFLPYQIGRLDHGWDVRPEPRVQLQRKPSEYLGRFYYDTISHHDSALAWLLELVGDDRVVLGTDLPYDMADRDPVGRVDRLPLAPESRGRVVGANAAQLFGIAAATPAGAAGGSRTEGGRG
;
A
#
# COMPACT_ATOMS: atom_id res chain seq x y z
N MET A 1 -27.50 -27.05 2.56
CA MET A 1 -27.73 -25.97 3.55
C MET A 1 -28.00 -24.70 2.75
N SER A 2 -29.09 -24.01 3.06
CA SER A 2 -29.73 -23.01 2.19
C SER A 2 -28.84 -21.85 1.77
N ALA A 3 -28.84 -21.57 0.46
CA ALA A 3 -28.32 -20.35 -0.13
C ALA A 3 -29.21 -19.15 0.23
N CYS A 4 -28.61 -18.09 0.73
CA CYS A 4 -29.25 -16.80 0.97
C CYS A 4 -29.26 -16.00 -0.36
N PRO A 5 -30.36 -15.33 -0.76
CA PRO A 5 -30.40 -14.59 -2.02
C PRO A 5 -29.70 -13.22 -1.91
N PRO A 6 -29.17 -12.66 -3.02
CA PRO A 6 -28.48 -11.38 -3.01
C PRO A 6 -29.47 -10.23 -2.83
N THR A 7 -29.20 -9.36 -1.86
CA THR A 7 -29.92 -8.10 -1.67
C THR A 7 -29.52 -7.10 -2.75
N ARG A 8 -30.49 -6.68 -3.58
CA ARG A 8 -30.34 -5.55 -4.50
C ARG A 8 -30.21 -4.25 -3.70
N ALA A 9 -29.01 -3.69 -3.64
CA ALA A 9 -28.81 -2.32 -3.20
C ALA A 9 -29.27 -1.37 -4.34
N GLY A 10 -30.22 -0.49 -4.03
CA GLY A 10 -30.72 0.51 -4.96
C GLY A 10 -29.65 1.56 -5.25
N ALA A 11 -29.31 1.73 -6.53
CA ALA A 11 -28.48 2.83 -7.01
C ALA A 11 -29.24 4.16 -6.84
N SER A 12 -29.04 4.82 -5.69
CA SER A 12 -29.41 6.24 -5.56
C SER A 12 -28.24 7.07 -6.10
N GLY A 13 -28.44 7.68 -7.26
CA GLY A 13 -27.47 8.58 -7.87
C GLY A 13 -27.24 9.80 -6.98
N ARG A 14 -26.16 9.77 -6.19
CA ARG A 14 -25.65 10.96 -5.49
C ARG A 14 -24.95 11.84 -6.51
N ARG A 15 -25.51 13.03 -6.76
CA ARG A 15 -24.82 14.11 -7.48
C ARG A 15 -23.53 14.44 -6.72
N ARG A 16 -22.38 14.24 -7.36
CA ARG A 16 -21.05 14.61 -6.85
C ARG A 16 -20.95 16.13 -6.78
N GLY A 17 -21.13 16.70 -5.58
CA GLY A 17 -20.72 18.06 -5.29
C GLY A 17 -19.19 18.18 -5.28
N ALA A 18 -18.66 19.40 -5.32
CA ALA A 18 -17.23 19.70 -5.27
C ALA A 18 -16.60 19.27 -3.93
N GLY A 19 -16.29 17.97 -3.80
CA GLY A 19 -15.72 17.34 -2.60
C GLY A 19 -14.32 16.77 -2.84
N VAL A 20 -13.61 16.49 -1.75
CA VAL A 20 -12.29 15.81 -1.74
C VAL A 20 -12.40 14.47 -2.48
N ARG A 21 -11.47 14.22 -3.41
CA ARG A 21 -11.39 12.94 -4.12
C ARG A 21 -11.08 11.80 -3.15
N VAL A 22 -11.81 10.69 -3.25
CA VAL A 22 -11.52 9.48 -2.47
C VAL A 22 -10.32 8.76 -3.08
N VAL A 23 -9.27 8.54 -2.28
CA VAL A 23 -8.03 7.91 -2.72
C VAL A 23 -7.79 6.63 -1.93
N ASP A 24 -7.79 5.50 -2.62
CA ASP A 24 -7.37 4.21 -2.05
C ASP A 24 -5.85 4.06 -2.18
N ALA A 25 -5.15 4.12 -1.05
CA ALA A 25 -3.69 4.06 -0.96
C ALA A 25 -3.13 2.63 -0.81
N HIS A 26 -4.00 1.62 -0.68
CA HIS A 26 -3.56 0.24 -0.48
C HIS A 26 -4.42 -0.71 -1.31
N THR A 27 -3.94 -1.02 -2.52
CA THR A 27 -4.56 -2.00 -3.40
C THR A 27 -3.55 -2.60 -4.38
N HIS A 28 -3.77 -3.86 -4.73
CA HIS A 28 -2.80 -4.68 -5.42
C HIS A 28 -3.17 -4.93 -6.88
N PHE A 29 -2.15 -5.18 -7.69
CA PHE A 29 -2.28 -5.58 -9.08
C PHE A 29 -1.30 -6.71 -9.42
N ILE A 30 -1.58 -7.37 -10.53
CA ILE A 30 -0.73 -8.36 -11.17
C ILE A 30 -0.71 -8.05 -12.68
N PRO A 31 0.45 -8.03 -13.36
CA PRO A 31 0.48 -7.82 -14.81
C PRO A 31 -0.38 -8.86 -15.54
N GLU A 32 -1.23 -8.41 -16.47
CA GLU A 32 -2.11 -9.29 -17.25
C GLU A 32 -1.34 -10.40 -17.97
N SER A 33 -0.18 -10.07 -18.54
CA SER A 33 0.72 -10.99 -19.23
C SER A 33 1.55 -11.89 -18.31
N LEU A 34 1.40 -11.82 -16.98
CA LEU A 34 2.24 -12.59 -16.05
C LEU A 34 2.18 -14.10 -16.33
N GLY A 35 1.01 -14.65 -16.65
CA GLY A 35 0.89 -16.08 -16.93
C GLY A 35 1.70 -16.52 -18.15
N GLU A 36 1.69 -15.71 -19.21
CA GLU A 36 2.45 -15.98 -20.43
C GLU A 36 3.97 -15.79 -20.22
N GLU A 37 4.37 -14.77 -19.47
CA GLU A 37 5.77 -14.52 -19.13
C GLU A 37 6.33 -15.59 -18.20
N ALA A 38 5.58 -15.99 -17.16
CA ALA A 38 5.97 -17.05 -16.23
C ALA A 38 6.17 -18.39 -16.94
N ALA A 39 5.34 -18.71 -17.94
CA ALA A 39 5.51 -19.91 -18.76
C ALA A 39 6.81 -19.91 -19.59
N ARG A 40 7.41 -18.73 -19.84
CA ARG A 40 8.69 -18.56 -20.54
C ARG A 40 9.89 -18.42 -19.59
N ARG A 41 9.64 -18.19 -18.31
CA ARG A 41 10.64 -17.80 -17.30
C ARG A 41 10.50 -18.67 -16.06
N SER A 42 10.91 -19.94 -16.22
CA SER A 42 10.87 -20.92 -15.13
C SER A 42 11.64 -20.48 -13.88
N GLU A 43 12.62 -19.59 -14.02
CA GLU A 43 13.40 -19.02 -12.93
C GLU A 43 12.59 -18.16 -11.95
N TRP A 44 11.37 -17.75 -12.30
CA TRP A 44 10.48 -17.03 -11.40
C TRP A 44 9.77 -17.95 -10.38
N GLY A 45 9.84 -19.28 -10.57
CA GLY A 45 9.34 -20.24 -9.60
C GLY A 45 7.83 -20.15 -9.36
N ILE A 46 7.07 -19.62 -10.34
CA ILE A 46 5.61 -19.54 -10.29
C ILE A 46 4.96 -20.18 -11.51
N GLU A 47 3.76 -20.71 -11.31
CA GLU A 47 2.89 -21.20 -12.39
C GLU A 47 1.50 -20.58 -12.23
N ILE A 48 0.91 -20.11 -13.33
CA ILE A 48 -0.49 -19.69 -13.35
C ILE A 48 -1.31 -20.75 -14.07
N GLU A 49 -2.23 -21.37 -13.33
CA GLU A 49 -3.07 -22.46 -13.82
C GLU A 49 -4.56 -22.14 -13.58
N ARG A 50 -5.45 -22.94 -14.20
CA ARG A 50 -6.90 -22.87 -13.96
C ARG A 50 -7.36 -24.08 -13.14
N ARG A 51 -7.95 -23.82 -11.97
CA ARG A 51 -8.57 -24.82 -11.10
C ARG A 51 -10.05 -24.49 -10.95
N ASP A 52 -10.94 -25.41 -11.33
CA ASP A 52 -12.41 -25.24 -11.24
C ASP A 52 -12.97 -23.94 -11.86
N GLY A 53 -12.32 -23.44 -12.93
CA GLY A 53 -12.72 -22.21 -13.63
C GLY A 53 -12.07 -20.93 -13.11
N GLU A 54 -11.42 -20.98 -11.95
CA GLU A 54 -10.67 -19.87 -11.35
C GLU A 54 -9.20 -19.93 -11.75
N ARG A 55 -8.56 -18.78 -11.94
CA ARG A 55 -7.10 -18.72 -12.08
C ARG A 55 -6.46 -18.85 -10.70
N TRP A 56 -5.36 -19.57 -10.63
CA TRP A 56 -4.56 -19.75 -9.43
C TRP A 56 -3.11 -19.49 -9.78
N VAL A 57 -2.38 -18.89 -8.85
CA VAL A 57 -0.92 -18.87 -8.92
C VAL A 57 -0.38 -19.80 -7.86
N SER A 58 0.56 -20.63 -8.28
CA SER A 58 1.26 -21.60 -7.46
C SER A 58 2.73 -21.21 -7.39
N HIS A 59 3.27 -21.11 -6.19
CA HIS A 59 4.68 -20.83 -5.95
C HIS A 59 5.43 -22.15 -5.66
N GLU A 60 6.68 -22.27 -6.12
CA GLU A 60 7.53 -23.42 -5.82
C GLU A 60 7.80 -23.60 -4.30
N GLN A 61 7.66 -22.51 -3.54
CA GLN A 61 7.74 -22.49 -2.08
C GLN A 61 6.55 -23.22 -1.40
N GLY A 62 5.54 -23.63 -2.18
CA GLY A 62 4.46 -24.53 -1.73
C GLY A 62 3.15 -23.84 -1.36
N PHE A 63 3.04 -22.52 -1.49
CA PHE A 63 1.77 -21.81 -1.31
C PHE A 63 1.12 -21.47 -2.67
N ALA A 64 -0.20 -21.42 -2.68
CA ALA A 64 -0.99 -21.07 -3.86
C ALA A 64 -2.23 -20.28 -3.43
N TYR A 65 -2.70 -19.36 -4.27
CA TYR A 65 -3.88 -18.56 -3.99
C TYR A 65 -4.67 -18.28 -5.27
N PRO A 66 -6.00 -18.10 -5.16
CA PRO A 66 -6.84 -17.77 -6.30
C PRO A 66 -6.56 -16.33 -6.77
N LEU A 67 -6.76 -16.12 -8.05
CA LEU A 67 -6.51 -14.89 -8.76
C LEU A 67 -7.84 -14.34 -9.30
N ASP A 68 -8.40 -13.38 -8.57
CA ASP A 68 -9.55 -12.58 -9.01
C ASP A 68 -9.25 -11.77 -10.29
N GLU A 69 -10.25 -11.55 -11.15
CA GLU A 69 -10.05 -10.81 -12.40
C GLU A 69 -9.59 -9.37 -12.19
N THR A 70 -9.96 -8.75 -11.06
CA THR A 70 -9.58 -7.38 -10.72
C THR A 70 -8.10 -7.23 -10.37
N PHE A 71 -7.34 -8.32 -10.20
CA PHE A 71 -5.87 -8.25 -10.13
C PHE A 71 -5.25 -7.76 -11.44
N PHE A 72 -5.82 -8.11 -12.60
CA PHE A 72 -5.05 -8.14 -13.86
C PHE A 72 -5.22 -6.92 -14.76
N GLY A 73 -6.36 -6.23 -14.67
CA GLY A 73 -6.77 -5.26 -15.69
C GLY A 73 -7.12 -3.89 -15.13
N GLY A 74 -6.57 -2.85 -15.76
CA GLY A 74 -6.93 -1.46 -15.45
C GLY A 74 -8.43 -1.19 -15.62
N GLU A 75 -9.09 -1.76 -16.63
CA GLU A 75 -10.54 -1.58 -16.84
C GLU A 75 -11.39 -2.22 -15.74
N ALA A 76 -11.08 -3.46 -15.36
CA ALA A 76 -11.75 -4.14 -14.26
C ALA A 76 -11.56 -3.39 -12.93
N LYS A 77 -10.34 -2.88 -12.69
CA LYS A 77 -10.03 -2.04 -11.54
C LYS A 77 -10.84 -0.75 -11.52
N LEU A 78 -10.92 -0.04 -12.65
CA LEU A 78 -11.69 1.20 -12.78
C LEU A 78 -13.19 0.98 -12.55
N ALA A 79 -13.74 -0.14 -13.05
CA ALA A 79 -15.13 -0.50 -12.81
C ALA A 79 -15.42 -0.82 -11.33
N ASP A 80 -14.52 -1.54 -10.65
CA ASP A 80 -14.63 -1.80 -9.20
C ASP A 80 -14.51 -0.50 -8.38
N MET A 81 -13.60 0.41 -8.77
CA MET A 81 -13.49 1.74 -8.17
C MET A 81 -14.79 2.54 -8.30
N ASP A 82 -15.42 2.55 -9.48
CA ASP A 82 -16.70 3.23 -9.71
C ASP A 82 -17.82 2.68 -8.82
N ALA A 83 -17.89 1.36 -8.67
CA ALA A 83 -18.87 0.69 -7.82
C ALA A 83 -18.72 1.05 -6.33
N ARG A 84 -17.51 1.38 -5.90
CA ARG A 84 -17.17 1.69 -4.50
C ARG A 84 -17.05 3.19 -4.19
N GLY A 85 -17.17 4.03 -5.22
CA GLY A 85 -16.98 5.47 -5.07
C GLY A 85 -15.54 5.88 -4.78
N ILE A 86 -14.57 5.12 -5.31
CA ILE A 86 -13.14 5.43 -5.26
C ILE A 86 -12.76 6.25 -6.51
N ASP A 87 -12.10 7.38 -6.31
CA ASP A 87 -11.75 8.29 -7.40
C ASP A 87 -10.37 7.99 -7.95
N ILE A 88 -9.42 7.72 -7.06
CA ILE A 88 -8.05 7.36 -7.39
C ILE A 88 -7.62 6.12 -6.61
N SER A 89 -6.89 5.21 -7.25
CA SER A 89 -6.20 4.10 -6.58
C SER A 89 -4.69 4.19 -6.79
N VAL A 90 -3.92 4.03 -5.71
CA VAL A 90 -2.47 3.86 -5.74
C VAL A 90 -2.20 2.35 -5.77
N MET A 91 -1.84 1.86 -6.96
CA MET A 91 -1.67 0.43 -7.22
C MET A 91 -0.25 -0.02 -6.89
N SER A 92 -0.13 -1.19 -6.28
CA SER A 92 1.14 -1.83 -5.98
C SER A 92 1.14 -3.29 -6.43
N ILE A 93 2.31 -3.87 -6.72
CA ILE A 93 2.36 -5.30 -7.04
C ILE A 93 1.83 -6.11 -5.85
N SER A 94 1.09 -7.19 -6.15
CA SER A 94 0.75 -8.23 -5.18
C SER A 94 1.99 -8.63 -4.35
N PRO A 95 1.99 -8.52 -3.00
CA PRO A 95 3.16 -8.80 -2.15
C PRO A 95 3.78 -10.17 -2.37
N THR A 96 2.94 -11.17 -2.63
CA THR A 96 3.33 -12.54 -3.01
C THR A 96 4.25 -12.60 -4.23
N LEU A 97 4.28 -11.56 -5.07
CA LEU A 97 5.12 -11.45 -6.26
C LEU A 97 6.37 -10.58 -6.06
N PHE A 98 6.73 -10.23 -4.82
CA PHE A 98 8.01 -9.55 -4.57
C PHE A 98 9.23 -10.35 -5.03
N PHE A 99 9.11 -11.69 -5.09
CA PHE A 99 10.14 -12.58 -5.64
C PHE A 99 11.50 -12.41 -4.95
N TYR A 100 11.52 -12.18 -3.64
CA TYR A 100 12.79 -12.03 -2.92
C TYR A 100 13.60 -13.33 -2.79
N TRP A 101 12.97 -14.50 -2.99
CA TRP A 101 13.61 -15.81 -2.92
C TRP A 101 14.38 -16.21 -4.19
N ILE A 102 14.16 -15.54 -5.33
CA ILE A 102 14.87 -15.85 -6.59
C ILE A 102 16.19 -15.08 -6.68
N ARG A 103 17.01 -15.40 -7.69
CA ARG A 103 18.29 -14.71 -7.90
C ARG A 103 18.08 -13.22 -8.15
N ALA A 104 18.96 -12.37 -7.60
CA ALA A 104 18.87 -10.91 -7.71
C ALA A 104 18.70 -10.41 -9.16
N GLY A 105 19.43 -10.98 -10.12
CA GLY A 105 19.30 -10.61 -11.53
C GLY A 105 17.92 -10.94 -12.14
N ASP A 106 17.31 -12.05 -11.72
CA ASP A 106 15.99 -12.46 -12.19
C ASP A 106 14.89 -11.60 -11.55
N SER A 107 15.04 -11.28 -10.26
CA SER A 107 14.17 -10.33 -9.55
C SER A 107 14.27 -8.93 -10.16
N ALA A 108 15.46 -8.46 -10.53
CA ALA A 108 15.63 -7.18 -11.21
C ALA A 108 14.96 -7.17 -12.60
N SER A 109 15.07 -8.26 -13.35
CA SER A 109 14.36 -8.41 -14.62
C SER A 109 12.83 -8.40 -14.42
N PHE A 110 12.34 -9.05 -13.36
CA PHE A 110 10.92 -9.07 -13.03
C PHE A 110 10.42 -7.68 -12.60
N ALA A 111 11.15 -7.01 -11.71
CA ALA A 111 10.78 -5.69 -11.20
C ALA A 111 10.63 -4.68 -12.34
N ARG A 112 11.59 -4.65 -13.27
CA ARG A 112 11.50 -3.79 -14.47
C ARG A 112 10.25 -4.09 -15.28
N TYR A 113 10.01 -5.36 -15.59
CA TYR A 113 8.82 -5.81 -16.33
C TYR A 113 7.51 -5.39 -15.64
N ALA A 114 7.40 -5.63 -14.33
CA ALA A 114 6.21 -5.32 -13.55
C ALA A 114 5.96 -3.80 -13.45
N ASN A 115 7.03 -3.02 -13.24
CA ASN A 115 6.96 -1.56 -13.16
C ASN A 115 6.58 -0.93 -14.50
N ASP A 116 7.13 -1.43 -15.61
CA ASP A 116 6.79 -0.97 -16.96
C ASP A 116 5.30 -1.28 -17.26
N ALA A 117 4.83 -2.49 -16.92
CA ALA A 117 3.42 -2.87 -17.08
C ALA A 117 2.48 -2.00 -16.22
N LEU A 118 2.87 -1.67 -14.98
CA LEU A 118 2.11 -0.78 -14.11
C LEU A 118 2.02 0.64 -14.68
N ALA A 119 3.17 1.20 -15.08
CA ALA A 119 3.24 2.54 -15.66
C ALA A 119 2.35 2.65 -16.92
N ASP A 120 2.29 1.59 -17.72
CA ASP A 120 1.42 1.51 -18.90
C ASP A 120 -0.07 1.51 -18.58
N ILE A 121 -0.47 0.89 -17.47
CA ILE A 121 -1.86 0.92 -16.97
C ILE A 121 -2.18 2.32 -16.40
N VAL A 122 -1.30 2.85 -15.56
CA VAL A 122 -1.42 4.19 -14.94
C VAL A 122 -1.63 5.26 -16.00
N ARG A 123 -0.81 5.27 -17.05
CA ARG A 123 -0.88 6.25 -18.15
C ARG A 123 -2.18 6.21 -18.95
N ARG A 124 -2.86 5.05 -19.00
CA ARG A 124 -4.14 4.88 -19.71
C ARG A 124 -5.37 5.18 -18.84
N SER A 125 -5.18 5.56 -17.58
CA SER A 125 -6.26 5.69 -16.59
C SER A 125 -6.92 7.06 -16.49
N ASP A 126 -6.48 8.05 -17.28
CA ASP A 126 -6.93 9.45 -17.19
C ASP A 126 -6.78 10.05 -15.78
N GLY A 127 -5.66 9.73 -15.11
CA GLY A 127 -5.32 10.23 -13.77
C GLY A 127 -6.13 9.60 -12.63
N ARG A 128 -6.80 8.47 -12.89
CA ARG A 128 -7.53 7.70 -11.86
C ARG A 128 -6.68 6.62 -11.21
N LEU A 129 -5.56 6.24 -11.80
CA LEU A 129 -4.62 5.29 -11.21
C LEU A 129 -3.28 5.99 -11.02
N ALA A 130 -2.64 5.71 -9.90
CA ALA A 130 -1.23 5.96 -9.64
C ALA A 130 -0.57 4.62 -9.33
N GLY A 131 0.77 4.55 -9.35
CA GLY A 131 1.48 3.30 -9.12
C GLY A 131 2.71 3.48 -8.25
N VAL A 132 3.00 2.49 -7.41
CA VAL A 132 4.26 2.38 -6.67
C VAL A 132 5.06 1.19 -7.17
N ALA A 133 6.37 1.36 -7.27
CA ALA A 133 7.28 0.38 -7.85
C ALA A 133 7.47 -0.84 -6.96
N THR A 134 7.65 -2.01 -7.56
CA THR A 134 8.33 -3.13 -6.89
C THR A 134 9.83 -3.06 -7.16
N LEU A 135 10.65 -3.55 -6.23
CA LEU A 135 12.11 -3.39 -6.28
C LEU A 135 12.83 -4.73 -6.07
N PRO A 136 13.99 -4.96 -6.71
CA PRO A 136 14.80 -6.17 -6.50
C PRO A 136 15.62 -6.09 -5.20
N MET A 137 14.95 -6.27 -4.06
CA MET A 137 15.51 -6.01 -2.74
C MET A 137 16.70 -6.90 -2.35
N GLN A 138 16.95 -8.01 -3.04
CA GLN A 138 18.14 -8.86 -2.84
C GLN A 138 19.45 -8.12 -3.16
N ASP A 139 19.37 -7.08 -4.00
CA ASP A 139 20.47 -6.20 -4.36
C ASP A 139 20.04 -4.74 -4.07
N PRO A 140 20.41 -4.19 -2.90
CA PRO A 140 19.98 -2.85 -2.49
C PRO A 140 20.43 -1.72 -3.41
N ASP A 141 21.57 -1.86 -4.10
CA ASP A 141 22.04 -0.89 -5.08
C ASP A 141 21.19 -0.93 -6.35
N ALA A 142 20.83 -2.14 -6.81
CA ALA A 142 19.88 -2.33 -7.89
C ALA A 142 18.47 -1.83 -7.51
N ALA A 143 18.03 -2.05 -6.27
CA ALA A 143 16.76 -1.54 -5.75
C ALA A 143 16.73 -0.01 -5.74
N ALA A 144 17.79 0.64 -5.27
CA ALA A 144 17.92 2.10 -5.31
C ALA A 144 17.93 2.64 -6.74
N THR A 145 18.59 1.94 -7.67
CA THR A 145 18.63 2.29 -9.09
C THR A 145 17.24 2.18 -9.73
N GLU A 146 16.53 1.09 -9.47
CA GLU A 146 15.18 0.88 -10.00
C GLU A 146 14.16 1.85 -9.40
N LEU A 147 14.30 2.23 -8.12
CA LEU A 147 13.45 3.26 -7.51
C LEU A 147 13.60 4.60 -8.23
N ARG A 148 14.84 5.04 -8.51
CA ARG A 148 15.09 6.28 -9.26
C ARG A 148 14.47 6.19 -10.66
N ARG A 149 14.69 5.10 -11.39
CA ARG A 149 14.10 4.89 -12.72
C ARG A 149 12.57 4.96 -12.67
N ALA A 150 11.96 4.27 -11.71
CA ALA A 150 10.52 4.23 -11.54
C ALA A 150 9.93 5.63 -11.29
N VAL A 151 10.58 6.44 -10.46
CA VAL A 151 10.12 7.81 -10.18
C VAL A 151 10.39 8.74 -11.36
N ASP A 152 11.63 8.80 -11.84
CA ASP A 152 12.08 9.81 -12.81
C ASP A 152 11.62 9.52 -14.25
N GLU A 153 11.58 8.25 -14.65
CA GLU A 153 11.26 7.85 -16.03
C GLU A 153 9.82 7.34 -16.19
N LEU A 154 9.28 6.65 -15.17
CA LEU A 154 7.95 6.05 -15.23
C LEU A 154 6.87 6.85 -14.49
N SER A 155 7.25 7.91 -13.75
CA SER A 155 6.33 8.71 -12.93
C SER A 155 5.56 7.89 -11.88
N LEU A 156 6.17 6.81 -11.38
CA LEU A 156 5.66 6.07 -10.22
C LEU A 156 5.92 6.89 -8.94
N VAL A 157 5.01 6.78 -7.96
CA VAL A 157 4.91 7.73 -6.84
C VAL A 157 5.47 7.18 -5.52
N GLY A 158 6.36 6.18 -5.59
CA GLY A 158 6.94 5.50 -4.42
C GLY A 158 7.28 4.05 -4.72
N ALA A 159 7.51 3.26 -3.67
CA ALA A 159 7.73 1.82 -3.80
C ALA A 159 6.96 1.00 -2.78
N HIS A 160 6.63 -0.23 -3.16
CA HIS A 160 6.03 -1.26 -2.33
C HIS A 160 7.05 -2.37 -2.09
N ILE A 161 7.42 -2.57 -0.84
CA ILE A 161 8.51 -3.47 -0.45
C ILE A 161 8.10 -4.37 0.72
N GLY A 162 8.85 -5.46 0.90
CA GLY A 162 8.64 -6.36 2.03
C GLY A 162 9.08 -5.74 3.36
N THR A 163 8.44 -6.16 4.44
CA THR A 163 8.89 -5.93 5.82
C THR A 163 10.24 -6.58 6.12
N THR A 164 10.56 -7.67 5.39
CA THR A 164 11.83 -8.40 5.41
C THR A 164 12.22 -8.83 3.99
N VAL A 165 13.46 -9.28 3.80
CA VAL A 165 13.98 -9.79 2.52
C VAL A 165 14.74 -11.07 2.82
N GLU A 166 14.06 -12.22 2.74
CA GLU A 166 14.64 -13.55 3.02
C GLU A 166 15.44 -13.62 4.35
N GLY A 167 14.92 -12.99 5.41
CA GLY A 167 15.52 -12.95 6.75
C GLY A 167 16.41 -11.73 7.02
N GLU A 168 16.65 -10.90 6.02
CA GLU A 168 17.30 -9.59 6.16
C GLU A 168 16.26 -8.51 6.47
N TYR A 169 16.65 -7.48 7.24
CA TYR A 169 15.74 -6.44 7.73
C TYR A 169 16.13 -5.07 7.17
N LEU A 170 15.14 -4.19 6.95
CA LEU A 170 15.37 -2.87 6.34
C LEU A 170 16.31 -1.94 7.12
N ASP A 171 16.53 -2.19 8.40
CA ASP A 171 17.50 -1.45 9.22
C ASP A 171 18.96 -1.93 9.04
N ASP A 172 19.19 -3.03 8.33
CA ASP A 172 20.55 -3.48 8.00
C ASP A 172 21.26 -2.44 7.13
N ALA A 173 22.56 -2.22 7.40
CA ALA A 173 23.39 -1.24 6.70
C ALA A 173 23.40 -1.44 5.18
N ARG A 174 23.19 -2.68 4.69
CA ARG A 174 23.11 -2.99 3.27
C ARG A 174 21.96 -2.28 2.57
N PHE A 175 20.86 -1.96 3.26
CA PHE A 175 19.71 -1.25 2.68
C PHE A 175 19.85 0.27 2.72
N ALA A 176 20.97 0.80 3.24
CA ALA A 176 21.23 2.24 3.25
C ALA A 176 21.12 2.88 1.86
N PRO A 177 21.62 2.29 0.74
CA PRO A 177 21.47 2.87 -0.59
C PRO A 177 20.01 3.09 -1.00
N LEU A 178 19.11 2.16 -0.65
CA LEU A 178 17.69 2.28 -0.93
C LEU A 178 17.04 3.36 -0.07
N LEU A 179 17.30 3.34 1.24
CA LEU A 179 16.73 4.32 2.16
C LEU A 179 17.20 5.74 1.83
N GLU A 180 18.46 5.91 1.43
CA GLU A 180 19.01 7.17 0.94
C GLU A 180 18.35 7.62 -0.37
N ALA A 181 18.10 6.70 -1.30
CA ALA A 181 17.38 7.03 -2.53
C ALA A 181 15.94 7.47 -2.26
N ALA A 182 15.21 6.78 -1.38
CA ALA A 182 13.86 7.16 -0.99
C ALA A 182 13.81 8.52 -0.27
N ASP A 183 14.77 8.78 0.63
CA ASP A 183 14.94 10.07 1.30
C ASP A 183 15.19 11.21 0.31
N ALA A 184 16.13 11.02 -0.63
CA ALA A 184 16.52 12.03 -1.61
C ALA A 184 15.41 12.34 -2.63
N LEU A 185 14.65 11.31 -3.03
CA LEU A 185 13.50 11.46 -3.92
C LEU A 185 12.26 12.03 -3.21
N GLY A 186 12.19 11.92 -1.88
CA GLY A 186 11.04 12.35 -1.09
C GLY A 186 9.78 11.53 -1.37
N VAL A 187 9.94 10.26 -1.79
CA VAL A 187 8.82 9.35 -2.10
C VAL A 187 8.62 8.32 -0.98
N PRO A 188 7.38 7.89 -0.71
CA PRO A 188 7.11 6.92 0.34
C PRO A 188 7.56 5.50 0.00
N LEU A 189 7.98 4.78 1.02
CA LEU A 189 8.07 3.32 1.01
C LEU A 189 6.84 2.74 1.69
N ILE A 190 5.99 2.02 0.94
CA ILE A 190 4.91 1.20 1.50
C ILE A 190 5.52 -0.14 1.90
N VAL A 191 5.51 -0.45 3.20
CA VAL A 191 6.05 -1.72 3.71
C VAL A 191 4.90 -2.70 3.94
N HIS A 192 5.03 -3.90 3.39
CA HIS A 192 3.98 -4.91 3.43
C HIS A 192 4.55 -6.29 3.77
N PRO A 193 3.93 -7.03 4.71
CA PRO A 193 4.29 -8.42 4.97
C PRO A 193 3.83 -9.30 3.81
N TYR A 194 4.74 -10.00 3.14
CA TYR A 194 4.40 -10.88 2.00
C TYR A 194 4.46 -12.36 2.35
N TYR A 195 5.41 -12.73 3.22
CA TYR A 195 5.60 -14.08 3.69
C TYR A 195 6.32 -14.02 5.04
N VAL A 196 5.63 -14.43 6.11
CA VAL A 196 6.22 -14.49 7.46
C VAL A 196 6.80 -15.87 7.79
N GLY A 197 6.81 -16.79 6.81
CA GLY A 197 7.35 -18.14 6.98
C GLY A 197 6.53 -19.06 7.88
N PRO A 198 7.02 -20.30 8.10
CA PRO A 198 6.45 -21.22 9.07
C PRO A 198 6.80 -20.76 10.49
N VAL A 199 5.95 -19.92 11.08
CA VAL A 199 6.10 -19.48 12.46
C VAL A 199 5.41 -20.47 13.41
N PRO A 200 6.13 -21.05 14.38
CA PRO A 200 5.52 -21.91 15.38
C PRO A 200 4.32 -21.26 16.06
N ARG A 201 3.20 -21.98 16.12
CA ARG A 201 1.90 -21.58 16.70
C ARG A 201 1.02 -20.70 15.81
N LEU A 202 1.45 -20.33 14.61
CA LEU A 202 0.63 -19.58 13.64
C LEU A 202 0.07 -20.46 12.50
N GLU A 203 0.40 -21.75 12.47
CA GLU A 203 0.15 -22.66 11.34
C GLU A 203 -1.33 -23.02 11.15
N GLN A 204 -2.17 -22.76 12.15
CA GLN A 204 -3.60 -23.08 12.12
C GLN A 204 -4.45 -21.80 12.15
N PHE A 205 -5.72 -21.93 11.76
CA PHE A 205 -6.74 -20.87 11.84
C PHE A 205 -6.39 -19.59 11.10
N TYR A 206 -5.52 -19.68 10.07
CA TYR A 206 -5.06 -18.53 9.29
C TYR A 206 -4.28 -17.49 10.11
N LEU A 207 -3.73 -17.88 11.27
CA LEU A 207 -3.03 -16.97 12.19
C LEU A 207 -1.75 -16.38 11.59
N THR A 208 -1.14 -17.00 10.58
CA THR A 208 -0.07 -16.40 9.77
C THR A 208 -0.49 -15.05 9.20
N ASN A 209 -1.71 -14.95 8.65
CA ASN A 209 -2.25 -13.69 8.14
C ASN A 209 -2.82 -12.83 9.28
N LEU A 210 -3.68 -13.40 10.13
CA LEU A 210 -4.42 -12.64 11.15
C LEU A 210 -3.53 -12.06 12.26
N PHE A 211 -2.38 -12.66 12.53
CA PHE A 211 -1.47 -12.25 13.61
C PHE A 211 -0.03 -12.05 13.13
N GLY A 212 0.46 -12.94 12.25
CA GLY A 212 1.82 -12.87 11.74
C GLY A 212 2.09 -11.61 10.92
N ASN A 213 1.24 -11.31 9.93
CA ASN A 213 1.39 -10.12 9.09
C ASN A 213 1.39 -8.79 9.90
N PRO A 214 0.40 -8.53 10.78
CA PRO A 214 0.43 -7.36 11.67
C PRO A 214 1.64 -7.30 12.62
N LEU A 215 2.10 -8.46 13.13
CA LEU A 215 3.28 -8.53 13.97
C LEU A 215 4.53 -8.13 13.19
N ASP A 216 4.71 -8.65 11.98
CA ASP A 216 5.89 -8.39 11.17
C ASP A 216 5.97 -6.93 10.73
N THR A 217 4.82 -6.31 10.41
CA THR A 217 4.71 -4.86 10.17
C THR A 217 5.19 -4.06 11.38
N ALA A 218 4.74 -4.44 12.59
CA ALA A 218 5.13 -3.76 13.83
C ALA A 218 6.62 -3.93 14.15
N LEU A 219 7.18 -5.11 13.88
CA LEU A 219 8.60 -5.38 14.06
C LEU A 219 9.44 -4.55 13.09
N CYS A 220 9.09 -4.54 11.81
CA CYS A 220 9.76 -3.72 10.79
C CYS A 220 9.81 -2.23 11.20
N ALA A 221 8.65 -1.67 11.57
CA ALA A 221 8.56 -0.27 12.00
C ALA A 221 9.38 -0.01 13.28
N SER A 222 9.30 -0.91 14.27
CA SER A 222 10.08 -0.79 15.51
C SER A 222 11.59 -0.80 15.23
N ARG A 223 12.05 -1.65 14.31
CA ARG A 223 13.47 -1.72 13.92
C ARG A 223 13.94 -0.46 13.21
N LEU A 224 13.13 0.12 12.31
CA LEU A 224 13.43 1.41 11.67
C LEU A 224 13.56 2.54 12.70
N ILE A 225 12.69 2.55 13.72
CA ILE A 225 12.80 3.48 14.84
C ILE A 225 14.11 3.23 15.60
N PHE A 226 14.32 2.05 16.17
CA PHE A 226 15.45 1.78 17.08
C PHE A 226 16.82 1.81 16.40
N SER A 227 16.90 1.56 15.09
CA SER A 227 18.15 1.70 14.33
C SER A 227 18.57 3.14 14.07
N GLY A 228 17.71 4.12 14.37
CA GLY A 228 17.96 5.53 14.04
C GLY A 228 17.84 5.82 12.54
N ALA A 229 17.14 4.98 11.76
CA ALA A 229 16.97 5.19 10.33
C ALA A 229 16.39 6.58 10.03
N PHE A 230 15.41 7.01 10.83
CA PHE A 230 14.77 8.33 10.69
C PHE A 230 15.63 9.51 11.15
N GLU A 231 16.69 9.28 11.92
CA GLU A 231 17.69 10.30 12.28
C GLU A 231 18.69 10.49 11.13
N ARG A 232 19.06 9.39 10.48
CA ARG A 232 19.97 9.38 9.32
C ARG A 232 19.30 9.88 8.04
N PHE A 233 18.02 9.58 7.86
CA PHE A 233 17.22 9.89 6.69
C PHE A 233 15.99 10.73 7.12
N PRO A 234 16.12 12.06 7.20
CA PRO A 234 15.09 12.92 7.79
C PRO A 234 13.84 13.12 6.91
N ASN A 235 13.92 12.87 5.61
CA ASN A 235 12.80 12.94 4.66
C ASN A 235 12.15 11.58 4.40
N LEU A 236 12.81 10.48 4.82
CA LEU A 236 12.26 9.14 4.73
C LEU A 236 10.87 9.08 5.36
N THR A 237 9.90 8.68 4.53
CA THR A 237 8.49 8.49 4.89
C THR A 237 8.10 7.06 4.57
N VAL A 238 7.44 6.40 5.53
CA VAL A 238 7.05 5.00 5.40
C VAL A 238 5.54 4.87 5.61
N MET A 239 4.84 4.16 4.73
CA MET A 239 3.44 3.80 4.94
C MET A 239 3.38 2.36 5.49
N LEU A 240 2.78 2.20 6.67
CA LEU A 240 2.52 0.93 7.29
C LEU A 240 1.10 0.47 6.93
N VAL A 241 1.00 -0.73 6.35
CA VAL A 241 -0.29 -1.33 6.05
C VAL A 241 -0.96 -1.93 7.30
N HIS A 242 -2.23 -2.31 7.19
CA HIS A 242 -3.02 -2.93 8.24
C HIS A 242 -3.05 -2.11 9.54
N ALA A 243 -3.31 -0.81 9.41
CA ALA A 243 -3.36 0.16 10.51
C ALA A 243 -2.05 0.23 11.35
N GLY A 244 -0.91 -0.12 10.76
CA GLY A 244 0.38 -0.19 11.46
C GLY A 244 0.63 -1.50 12.22
N GLY A 245 -0.23 -2.50 12.02
CA GLY A 245 -0.21 -3.76 12.74
C GLY A 245 -0.29 -3.56 14.25
N PHE A 246 0.67 -4.13 14.98
CA PHE A 246 0.75 -3.97 16.44
C PHE A 246 1.57 -2.77 16.94
N LEU A 247 2.19 -1.99 16.05
CA LEU A 247 3.03 -0.85 16.48
C LEU A 247 2.24 0.16 17.31
N PRO A 248 1.05 0.66 16.87
CA PRO A 248 0.29 1.62 17.65
C PRO A 248 0.03 1.13 19.06
N TYR A 249 -0.45 -0.12 19.20
CA TYR A 249 -0.74 -0.73 20.50
C TYR A 249 0.50 -0.84 21.39
N GLN A 250 1.66 -1.17 20.81
CA GLN A 250 2.88 -1.40 21.57
C GLN A 250 3.69 -0.15 21.91
N ILE A 251 3.32 1.02 21.40
CA ILE A 251 4.17 2.21 21.51
C ILE A 251 4.53 2.58 22.96
N GLY A 252 3.58 2.46 23.89
CA GLY A 252 3.85 2.72 25.31
C GLY A 252 4.83 1.73 25.95
N ARG A 253 4.84 0.48 25.48
CA ARG A 253 5.82 -0.53 25.92
C ARG A 253 7.20 -0.23 25.36
N LEU A 254 7.29 0.25 24.12
CA LEU A 254 8.55 0.65 23.49
C LEU A 254 9.17 1.84 24.21
N ASP A 255 8.37 2.86 24.53
CA ASP A 255 8.80 4.01 25.34
C ASP A 255 9.30 3.59 26.72
N HIS A 256 8.53 2.75 27.42
CA HIS A 256 8.96 2.24 28.72
C HIS A 256 10.28 1.45 28.62
N GLY A 257 10.42 0.63 27.59
CA GLY A 257 11.66 -0.10 27.30
C GLY A 257 12.83 0.86 27.07
N TRP A 258 12.64 1.92 26.29
CA TRP A 258 13.65 2.96 26.05
C TRP A 258 14.06 3.67 27.35
N ASP A 259 13.12 3.94 28.27
CA ASP A 259 13.43 4.60 29.55
C ASP A 259 14.27 3.70 30.49
N VAL A 260 14.02 2.38 30.49
CA VAL A 260 14.55 1.46 31.52
C VAL A 260 15.66 0.52 31.02
N ARG A 261 15.99 0.55 29.73
CA ARG A 261 17.02 -0.31 29.12
C ARG A 261 18.04 0.50 28.32
N PRO A 262 19.33 0.10 28.34
CA PRO A 262 20.35 0.75 27.51
C PRO A 262 20.25 0.37 26.02
N GLU A 263 19.82 -0.85 25.69
CA GLU A 263 19.82 -1.37 24.31
C GLU A 263 19.03 -0.50 23.31
N PRO A 264 17.82 -0.01 23.63
CA PRO A 264 17.04 0.80 22.70
C PRO A 264 17.55 2.25 22.53
N ARG A 265 18.54 2.69 23.32
CA ARG A 265 19.05 4.07 23.34
C ARG A 265 20.33 4.26 22.50
N VAL A 266 20.83 3.21 21.86
CA VAL A 266 22.13 3.25 21.16
C VAL A 266 22.13 4.26 20.01
N GLN A 267 21.04 4.32 19.23
CA GLN A 267 20.93 5.20 18.06
C GLN A 267 19.83 6.27 18.20
N LEU A 268 18.95 6.15 19.21
CA LEU A 268 17.79 7.02 19.37
C LEU A 268 18.04 8.20 20.30
N GLN A 269 17.77 9.41 19.83
CA GLN A 269 17.82 10.63 20.65
C GLN A 269 16.48 10.97 21.33
N ARG A 270 15.38 10.43 20.81
CA ARG A 270 13.99 10.72 21.20
C ARG A 270 13.24 9.44 21.56
N LYS A 271 12.12 9.56 22.28
CA LYS A 271 11.31 8.39 22.60
C LYS A 271 10.72 7.77 21.32
N PRO A 272 10.55 6.44 21.25
CA PRO A 272 9.91 5.78 20.11
C PRO A 272 8.58 6.41 19.68
N SER A 273 7.73 6.83 20.63
CA SER A 273 6.47 7.51 20.33
C SER A 273 6.60 8.79 19.51
N GLU A 274 7.72 9.51 19.62
CA GLU A 274 7.97 10.74 18.86
C GLU A 274 8.19 10.48 17.36
N TYR A 275 8.38 9.22 16.96
CA TYR A 275 8.53 8.81 15.57
C TYR A 275 7.22 8.37 14.91
N LEU A 276 6.09 8.30 15.63
CA LEU A 276 4.81 7.87 15.04
C LEU A 276 4.39 8.74 13.84
N GLY A 277 4.75 10.03 13.84
CA GLY A 277 4.50 10.96 12.73
C GLY A 277 5.45 10.80 11.53
N ARG A 278 6.45 9.91 11.59
CA ARG A 278 7.29 9.51 10.43
C ARG A 278 6.62 8.44 9.58
N PHE A 279 5.50 7.90 10.05
CA PHE A 279 4.70 6.92 9.35
C PHE A 279 3.37 7.48 8.86
N TYR A 280 2.87 6.88 7.79
CA TYR A 280 1.45 6.89 7.45
C TYR A 280 0.87 5.50 7.73
N TYR A 281 -0.43 5.44 8.00
CA TYR A 281 -1.14 4.23 8.38
C TYR A 281 -2.37 4.07 7.50
N ASP A 282 -2.65 2.88 6.98
CA ASP A 282 -3.93 2.68 6.29
C ASP A 282 -5.12 2.56 7.28
N THR A 283 -6.35 2.58 6.75
CA THR A 283 -7.58 2.40 7.53
C THR A 283 -7.92 0.95 7.87
N ILE A 284 -7.08 -0.03 7.50
CA ILE A 284 -7.41 -1.46 7.50
C ILE A 284 -7.17 -2.06 8.88
N SER A 285 -8.02 -1.68 9.84
CA SER A 285 -8.06 -2.25 11.20
C SER A 285 -9.20 -3.25 11.38
N HIS A 286 -10.12 -3.33 10.41
CA HIS A 286 -11.39 -4.07 10.45
C HIS A 286 -12.34 -3.75 11.62
N HIS A 287 -12.03 -2.76 12.47
CA HIS A 287 -12.82 -2.44 13.64
C HIS A 287 -12.89 -0.93 13.89
N ASP A 288 -14.11 -0.40 13.97
CA ASP A 288 -14.37 1.04 14.02
C ASP A 288 -13.72 1.71 15.24
N SER A 289 -13.83 1.10 16.44
CA SER A 289 -13.17 1.64 17.64
C SER A 289 -11.64 1.58 17.58
N ALA A 290 -11.07 0.62 16.85
CA ALA A 290 -9.62 0.51 16.70
C ALA A 290 -9.11 1.61 15.75
N LEU A 291 -9.85 1.87 14.66
CA LEU A 291 -9.55 2.97 13.75
C LEU A 291 -9.70 4.34 14.43
N ALA A 292 -10.77 4.54 15.22
CA ALA A 292 -10.96 5.78 15.99
C ALA A 292 -9.80 6.02 16.96
N TRP A 293 -9.36 4.99 17.67
CA TRP A 293 -8.23 5.09 18.59
C TRP A 293 -6.90 5.34 17.87
N LEU A 294 -6.68 4.71 16.70
CA LEU A 294 -5.51 5.00 15.87
C LEU A 294 -5.47 6.49 15.50
N LEU A 295 -6.58 7.03 14.99
CA LEU A 295 -6.69 8.46 14.62
C LEU A 295 -6.39 9.39 15.79
N GLU A 296 -6.85 9.05 17.00
CA GLU A 296 -6.52 9.80 18.21
C GLU A 296 -5.03 9.74 18.55
N LEU A 297 -4.41 8.57 18.40
CA LEU A 297 -3.00 8.34 18.75
C LEU A 297 -2.02 8.99 17.77
N VAL A 298 -2.21 8.80 16.47
CA VAL A 298 -1.23 9.21 15.43
C VAL A 298 -1.59 10.51 14.72
N GLY A 299 -2.81 11.01 14.93
CA GLY A 299 -3.36 12.16 14.21
C GLY A 299 -4.09 11.75 12.93
N ASP A 300 -5.17 12.48 12.61
CA ASP A 300 -5.95 12.26 11.41
C ASP A 300 -5.22 12.67 10.12
N ASP A 301 -4.09 13.38 10.20
CA ASP A 301 -3.19 13.76 9.10
C ASP A 301 -2.23 12.62 8.70
N ARG A 302 -2.17 11.54 9.49
CA ARG A 302 -1.28 10.39 9.27
C ARG A 302 -2.00 9.13 8.83
N VAL A 303 -3.33 9.16 8.70
CA VAL A 303 -4.11 7.99 8.27
C VAL A 303 -4.62 8.18 6.85
N VAL A 304 -4.41 7.17 6.00
CA VAL A 304 -4.85 7.14 4.60
C VAL A 304 -5.85 6.02 4.38
N LEU A 305 -6.85 6.22 3.54
CA LEU A 305 -7.79 5.16 3.19
C LEU A 305 -7.07 4.03 2.44
N GLY A 306 -7.38 2.79 2.79
CA GLY A 306 -6.85 1.59 2.12
C GLY A 306 -7.90 0.49 2.05
N THR A 307 -7.81 -0.39 1.04
CA THR A 307 -8.77 -1.48 0.85
C THR A 307 -8.17 -2.87 0.93
N ASP A 308 -6.90 -3.05 0.59
CA ASP A 308 -6.25 -4.35 0.40
C ASP A 308 -6.91 -5.19 -0.73
N LEU A 309 -7.69 -4.52 -1.59
CA LEU A 309 -8.30 -5.19 -2.74
C LEU A 309 -7.21 -5.68 -3.70
N PRO A 310 -7.40 -6.84 -4.34
CA PRO A 310 -8.61 -7.65 -4.35
C PRO A 310 -8.54 -8.92 -3.46
N TYR A 311 -7.72 -8.94 -2.41
CA TYR A 311 -7.67 -10.07 -1.49
C TYR A 311 -9.01 -10.30 -0.76
N ASP A 312 -9.21 -11.50 -0.23
CA ASP A 312 -10.42 -11.88 0.50
C ASP A 312 -10.58 -11.13 1.83
N MET A 313 -9.45 -10.80 2.47
CA MET A 313 -9.36 -9.96 3.67
C MET A 313 -9.60 -8.47 3.40
N ALA A 314 -9.80 -8.05 2.15
CA ALA A 314 -10.00 -6.65 1.81
C ALA A 314 -11.17 -5.99 2.54
N ASP A 315 -11.03 -4.71 2.90
CA ASP A 315 -12.14 -3.89 3.35
C ASP A 315 -13.02 -3.47 2.16
N ARG A 316 -14.23 -4.02 2.13
CA ARG A 316 -15.18 -3.80 1.03
C ARG A 316 -15.99 -2.51 1.15
N ASP A 317 -16.01 -1.88 2.34
CA ASP A 317 -16.70 -0.60 2.59
C ASP A 317 -15.77 0.40 3.30
N PRO A 318 -14.64 0.77 2.66
CA PRO A 318 -13.59 1.57 3.30
C PRO A 318 -14.11 2.97 3.66
N VAL A 319 -14.86 3.60 2.75
CA VAL A 319 -15.44 4.95 2.96
C VAL A 319 -16.54 4.90 4.03
N GLY A 320 -17.42 3.90 3.97
CA GLY A 320 -18.47 3.75 4.97
C GLY A 320 -17.92 3.51 6.37
N ARG A 321 -16.77 2.83 6.52
CA ARG A 321 -16.08 2.72 7.81
C ARG A 321 -15.68 4.08 8.37
N VAL A 322 -15.02 4.91 7.57
CA VAL A 322 -14.65 6.27 7.98
C VAL A 322 -15.89 7.10 8.30
N ASP A 323 -16.98 6.93 7.55
CA ASP A 323 -18.25 7.65 7.74
C ASP A 323 -18.98 7.27 9.05
N ARG A 324 -18.72 6.08 9.61
CA ARG A 324 -19.27 5.65 10.89
C ARG A 324 -18.55 6.28 12.09
N LEU A 325 -17.37 6.87 11.88
CA LEU A 325 -16.62 7.51 12.94
C LEU A 325 -17.12 8.94 13.20
N PRO A 326 -17.06 9.43 14.46
CA PRO A 326 -17.48 10.78 14.81
C PRO A 326 -16.42 11.82 14.43
N LEU A 327 -16.07 11.91 13.15
CA LEU A 327 -15.05 12.81 12.62
C LEU A 327 -15.64 14.14 12.16
N ALA A 328 -14.88 15.22 12.35
CA ALA A 328 -15.18 16.49 11.71
C ALA A 328 -15.08 16.34 10.18
N PRO A 329 -15.82 17.13 9.38
CA PRO A 329 -15.77 17.04 7.92
C PRO A 329 -14.36 17.19 7.32
N GLU A 330 -13.51 18.00 7.95
CA GLU A 330 -12.12 18.21 7.56
C GLU A 330 -11.26 16.96 7.83
N SER A 331 -11.34 16.40 9.04
CA SER A 331 -10.69 15.14 9.42
C SER A 331 -11.08 13.99 8.50
N ARG A 332 -12.38 13.88 8.21
CA ARG A 332 -12.89 12.92 7.22
C ARG A 332 -12.24 13.15 5.86
N GLY A 333 -12.22 14.39 5.37
CA GLY A 333 -11.60 14.75 4.09
C GLY A 333 -10.12 14.40 4.01
N ARG A 334 -9.36 14.58 5.11
CA ARG A 334 -7.97 14.15 5.23
C ARG A 334 -7.82 12.64 5.04
N VAL A 335 -8.54 11.86 5.85
CA VAL A 335 -8.43 10.40 5.88
C VAL A 335 -8.85 9.77 4.55
N VAL A 336 -9.98 10.20 3.97
CA VAL A 336 -10.50 9.58 2.74
C VAL A 336 -9.71 9.94 1.48
N GLY A 337 -8.84 10.95 1.51
CA GLY A 337 -8.13 11.33 0.30
C GLY A 337 -7.03 12.37 0.40
N ALA A 338 -7.17 13.44 1.18
CA ALA A 338 -6.20 14.53 1.14
C ALA A 338 -4.80 14.10 1.63
N ASN A 339 -4.74 13.22 2.63
CA ASN A 339 -3.46 12.69 3.13
C ASN A 339 -2.75 11.82 2.09
N ALA A 340 -3.49 10.95 1.41
CA ALA A 340 -2.92 10.12 0.34
C ALA A 340 -2.47 11.00 -0.84
N ALA A 341 -3.25 12.03 -1.19
CA ALA A 341 -2.87 12.97 -2.23
C ALA A 341 -1.57 13.71 -1.91
N GLN A 342 -1.39 14.13 -0.66
CA GLN A 342 -0.15 14.73 -0.17
C GLN A 342 1.01 13.72 -0.17
N LEU A 343 0.79 12.51 0.37
CA LEU A 343 1.79 11.46 0.52
C LEU A 343 2.40 11.04 -0.83
N PHE A 344 1.57 10.90 -1.85
CA PHE A 344 1.98 10.41 -3.17
C PHE A 344 2.15 11.52 -4.21
N GLY A 345 1.97 12.80 -3.84
CA GLY A 345 2.11 13.92 -4.77
C GLY A 345 1.11 13.90 -5.93
N ILE A 346 -0.07 13.30 -5.74
CA ILE A 346 -1.10 13.18 -6.78
C ILE A 346 -2.14 14.29 -6.66
N ALA A 347 -2.75 14.68 -7.80
CA ALA A 347 -3.66 15.81 -7.83
C ALA A 347 -4.93 15.58 -6.97
N ALA A 348 -4.98 16.25 -5.82
CA ALA A 348 -6.13 16.26 -4.91
C ALA A 348 -7.38 16.96 -5.50
N ALA A 349 -7.23 17.67 -6.63
CA ALA A 349 -8.26 18.51 -7.26
C ALA A 349 -8.52 18.15 -8.73
N THR A 350 -9.78 18.32 -9.16
CA THR A 350 -10.29 18.02 -10.51
C THR A 350 -9.70 18.93 -11.59
N PRO A 351 -9.44 18.45 -12.83
CA PRO A 351 -9.19 19.34 -13.95
C PRO A 351 -10.38 20.29 -14.14
N ALA A 352 -10.10 21.59 -14.13
CA ALA A 352 -11.08 22.61 -14.44
C ALA A 352 -11.30 22.70 -15.96
N GLY A 353 -12.54 22.59 -16.42
CA GLY A 353 -12.95 23.01 -17.77
C GLY A 353 -14.19 22.27 -18.28
N ALA A 354 -15.24 22.90 -18.81
CA ALA A 354 -15.52 24.32 -19.00
C ALA A 354 -17.04 24.49 -19.11
N ALA A 355 -17.65 25.21 -18.16
CA ALA A 355 -18.96 25.81 -18.38
C ALA A 355 -18.75 27.10 -19.19
N GLY A 356 -18.83 26.98 -20.51
CA GLY A 356 -18.94 28.13 -21.42
C GLY A 356 -20.34 28.75 -21.32
N GLY A 357 -20.63 29.40 -20.19
CA GLY A 357 -21.80 30.26 -20.06
C GLY A 357 -21.52 31.59 -20.76
N SER A 358 -21.93 31.73 -22.01
CA SER A 358 -21.91 33.01 -22.72
C SER A 358 -22.85 33.99 -22.03
N ARG A 359 -22.29 34.96 -21.29
CA ARG A 359 -22.99 36.21 -20.99
C ARG A 359 -23.03 37.02 -22.27
N THR A 360 -24.21 37.16 -22.85
CA THR A 360 -24.51 38.26 -23.77
C THR A 360 -25.19 39.35 -22.95
N GLU A 361 -24.46 40.43 -22.69
CA GLU A 361 -25.04 41.73 -22.34
C GLU A 361 -24.54 42.75 -23.36
N GLY A 362 -25.46 43.57 -23.85
CA GLY A 362 -25.15 44.95 -24.25
C GLY A 362 -25.24 45.25 -25.74
N GLY A 363 -26.40 45.73 -26.17
CA GLY A 363 -26.56 46.45 -27.44
C GLY A 363 -27.82 47.31 -27.42
N ARG A 364 -27.76 48.47 -26.77
CA ARG A 364 -28.69 49.58 -26.99
C ARG A 364 -28.37 50.18 -28.37
N GLY A 365 -29.39 50.34 -29.19
CA GLY A 365 -29.40 51.04 -30.48
C GLY A 365 -30.80 51.05 -31.02
#